data_AF-A0A1G6NJZ4-F1
#
_entry.id   AF-A0A1G6NJZ4-F1
#
_cell.length_a   1.000
_cell.length_b   1.000
_cell.length_c   1.000
_cell.angle_alpha   90.00
_cell.angle_beta   90.00
_cell.angle_gamma   90.00
#
_symmetry.space_group_name_H-M   'P 1'
#
loop_
_entity.id
_entity.type
_entity.pdbx_description
1 polymer ?
#
loop_
_entity_poly.entity_id
_entity_poly.type
_entity_poly.pdbx_seq_one_letter_code
_entity_poly.pdbx_strand_id
1 'polypeptide(L)'
;MVIASFLRLVTHPRIFVNPTPTTEALRFVDVLLAAPGVEQSALGAEWTALRKLCADKALGANDIPDAWLAAAVIHQGEHLVTFDGDFKRLLSRAQFTRLAA
;
A
#
# COMPACT_ATOMS: atom_id res chain seq x y z
N MET A 1 -1.49 -1.31 -5.90
CA MET A 1 -0.55 -2.15 -5.12
C MET A 1 -1.18 -2.76 -3.86
N VAL A 2 -2.01 -2.03 -3.10
CA VAL A 2 -2.61 -2.52 -1.84
C VAL A 2 -3.43 -3.80 -2.00
N ILE A 3 -4.36 -3.86 -2.95
CA ILE A 3 -5.18 -5.07 -3.21
C ILE A 3 -4.31 -6.29 -3.51
N ALA A 4 -3.32 -6.15 -4.39
CA ALA A 4 -2.40 -7.24 -4.72
C ALA A 4 -1.59 -7.69 -3.49
N SER A 5 -1.09 -6.77 -2.67
CA SER A 5 -0.39 -7.09 -1.43
C SER A 5 -1.30 -7.79 -0.41
N PHE A 6 -2.55 -7.34 -0.27
CA PHE A 6 -3.56 -7.98 0.57
C PHE A 6 -3.80 -9.43 0.13
N LEU A 7 -4.15 -9.63 -1.15
CA LEU A 7 -4.41 -10.97 -1.70
C LEU A 7 -3.18 -11.87 -1.53
N ARG A 8 -1.98 -11.35 -1.81
CA ARG A 8 -0.73 -12.08 -1.60
C ARG A 8 -0.58 -12.53 -0.16
N LEU A 9 -0.86 -11.67 0.82
CA LEU A 9 -0.66 -12.00 2.23
C LEU A 9 -1.69 -13.04 2.70
N VAL A 10 -2.98 -12.77 2.53
CA VAL A 10 -4.06 -13.59 3.12
C VAL A 10 -4.18 -14.99 2.50
N THR A 11 -3.70 -15.16 1.26
CA THR A 11 -3.71 -16.45 0.56
C THR A 11 -2.41 -17.26 0.74
N HIS A 12 -1.40 -16.74 1.46
CA HIS A 12 -0.09 -17.38 1.49
C HIS A 12 0.06 -18.41 2.62
N PRO A 13 0.36 -19.69 2.30
CA PRO A 13 0.42 -20.80 3.27
C PRO A 13 1.57 -20.74 4.26
N ARG A 14 2.60 -19.93 3.99
CA ARG A 14 3.69 -19.70 4.97
C ARG A 14 3.48 -18.48 5.86
N ILE A 15 2.42 -17.71 5.65
CA ILE A 15 2.09 -16.53 6.47
C ILE A 15 0.92 -16.85 7.40
N PHE A 16 -0.12 -17.47 6.89
CA PHE A 16 -1.28 -17.90 7.67
C PHE A 16 -1.33 -19.42 7.80
N VAL A 17 -1.62 -19.91 9.00
CA VAL A 17 -1.81 -21.35 9.28
C VAL A 17 -2.98 -21.91 8.47
N ASN A 18 -4.07 -21.15 8.39
CA ASN A 18 -5.23 -21.43 7.54
C ASN A 18 -5.39 -20.27 6.54
N PRO A 19 -4.74 -20.33 5.37
CA PRO A 19 -4.85 -19.27 4.36
C PRO A 19 -6.28 -19.12 3.87
N THR A 20 -6.69 -17.88 3.64
CA THR A 20 -7.97 -17.58 3.03
C THR A 20 -8.00 -18.14 1.60
N PRO A 21 -9.02 -18.92 1.20
CA PRO A 21 -9.16 -19.35 -0.18
C PRO A 21 -9.25 -18.13 -1.11
N THR A 22 -8.60 -18.19 -2.28
CA THR A 22 -8.52 -17.04 -3.20
C THR A 22 -9.90 -16.48 -3.56
N THR A 23 -10.90 -17.34 -3.76
CA THR A 23 -12.29 -16.92 -4.06
C THR A 23 -12.92 -16.10 -2.94
N GLU A 24 -12.65 -16.44 -1.68
CA GLU A 24 -13.15 -15.69 -0.52
C GLU A 24 -12.44 -14.34 -0.41
N ALA A 25 -11.12 -14.32 -0.62
CA ALA A 25 -10.32 -13.10 -0.57
C ALA A 25 -10.71 -12.11 -1.68
N LEU A 26 -10.99 -12.59 -2.89
CA LEU A 26 -11.49 -11.77 -4.00
C LEU A 26 -12.87 -11.18 -3.68
N ARG A 27 -13.81 -12.00 -3.19
CA ARG A 27 -15.13 -11.49 -2.80
C ARG A 27 -15.05 -10.41 -1.71
N PHE A 28 -14.13 -10.57 -0.75
CA PHE A 28 -13.91 -9.56 0.26
C PHE A 28 -13.46 -8.22 -0.35
N VAL A 29 -12.54 -8.25 -1.31
CA VAL A 29 -12.11 -7.06 -2.05
C VAL A 29 -13.27 -6.44 -2.82
N ASP A 30 -14.10 -7.24 -3.50
CA ASP A 30 -15.27 -6.74 -4.25
C ASP A 30 -16.25 -6.01 -3.33
N VAL A 31 -16.49 -6.54 -2.12
CA VAL A 31 -17.35 -5.88 -1.11
C VAL A 31 -16.77 -4.53 -0.68
N LEU A 32 -15.45 -4.44 -0.47
CA LEU A 32 -14.81 -3.17 -0.12
C LEU A 32 -14.92 -2.14 -1.26
N LEU A 33 -14.68 -2.56 -2.50
CA LEU A 33 -14.76 -1.68 -3.67
C LEU A 33 -16.20 -1.23 -3.96
N ALA A 34 -17.20 -1.99 -3.54
CA ALA A 34 -18.60 -1.61 -3.67
C ALA A 34 -19.09 -0.67 -2.55
N ALA A 35 -18.29 -0.44 -1.50
CA ALA A 35 -18.69 0.42 -0.39
C ALA A 35 -18.71 1.90 -0.80
N PRO A 36 -19.74 2.69 -0.38
CA PRO A 36 -19.77 4.12 -0.66
C PRO A 36 -18.54 4.85 -0.15
N GLY A 37 -17.94 5.71 -0.99
CA GLY A 37 -16.75 6.48 -0.65
C GLY A 37 -15.44 5.72 -0.79
N VAL A 38 -15.46 4.48 -1.29
CA VAL A 38 -14.25 3.76 -1.69
C VAL A 38 -14.03 3.92 -3.19
N GLU A 39 -12.86 4.41 -3.56
CA GLU A 39 -12.45 4.54 -4.95
C GLU A 39 -11.09 3.88 -5.16
N GLN A 40 -10.95 3.21 -6.30
CA GLN A 40 -9.66 2.70 -6.74
C GLN A 40 -8.99 3.75 -7.62
N SER A 41 -8.02 4.46 -7.07
CA SER A 41 -7.25 5.44 -7.84
C SER A 41 -6.54 4.81 -9.03
N ALA A 42 -6.57 5.51 -10.16
CA ALA A 42 -5.73 5.19 -11.31
C ALA A 42 -4.25 5.32 -10.91
N LEU A 43 -3.49 4.24 -11.15
CA LEU A 43 -2.04 4.22 -10.96
C LEU A 43 -1.35 4.33 -12.33
N GLY A 44 -0.13 4.86 -12.38
CA GLY A 44 0.69 4.81 -13.60
C GLY A 44 1.76 5.88 -13.74
N ALA A 45 1.71 6.97 -12.97
CA ALA A 45 2.68 8.07 -13.05
C ALA A 45 3.55 8.23 -11.78
N GLU A 46 3.62 7.19 -10.95
CA GLU A 46 4.40 7.17 -9.71
C GLU A 46 5.92 7.06 -9.96
N TRP A 47 6.35 6.63 -11.14
CA TRP A 47 7.75 6.31 -11.42
C TRP A 47 8.71 7.46 -11.07
N THR A 48 8.36 8.70 -11.41
CA THR A 48 9.18 9.88 -11.09
C THR A 48 9.35 10.06 -9.58
N ALA A 49 8.27 9.89 -8.81
CA ALA A 49 8.30 10.00 -7.36
C ALA A 49 9.06 8.83 -6.71
N LEU A 50 8.84 7.60 -7.20
CA LEU A 50 9.55 6.41 -6.73
C LEU A 50 11.06 6.53 -6.99
N ARG A 51 11.46 6.89 -8.20
CA ARG A 51 12.86 7.07 -8.57
C ARG A 51 13.55 8.06 -7.63
N LYS A 52 12.88 9.18 -7.34
CA LYS A 52 13.38 10.19 -6.41
C LYS A 52 13.50 9.63 -4.99
N LEU A 53 12.48 8.95 -4.47
CA LEU A 53 12.52 8.33 -3.14
C LEU A 53 13.67 7.34 -3.01
N CYS A 54 13.86 6.46 -4.00
CA CYS A 54 14.93 5.46 -3.99
C CYS A 54 16.32 6.11 -4.01
N ALA A 55 16.52 7.13 -4.85
CA ALA A 55 17.79 7.84 -4.94
C ALA A 55 18.10 8.65 -3.66
N ASP A 56 17.13 9.41 -3.16
CA ASP A 56 17.34 10.33 -2.02
C ASP A 56 17.51 9.58 -0.69
N LYS A 57 16.92 8.38 -0.56
CA LYS A 57 16.88 7.61 0.69
C LYS A 57 17.61 6.27 0.61
N ALA A 58 18.33 6.01 -0.49
CA ALA A 58 19.05 4.77 -0.76
C ALA A 58 18.20 3.50 -0.54
N LEU A 59 16.93 3.53 -1.00
CA LEU A 59 15.98 2.43 -0.78
C LEU A 59 16.27 1.26 -1.71
N GLY A 60 16.07 0.04 -1.21
CA GLY A 60 16.28 -1.18 -1.98
C GLY A 60 15.50 -2.38 -1.44
N ALA A 61 15.43 -3.44 -2.25
CA ALA A 61 14.82 -4.72 -1.88
C ALA A 61 13.45 -4.58 -1.19
N ASN A 62 13.40 -4.87 0.12
CA ASN A 62 12.16 -4.90 0.90
C ASN A 62 11.54 -3.50 1.09
N ASP A 63 12.29 -2.42 0.87
CA ASP A 63 11.76 -1.05 0.98
C ASP A 63 10.96 -0.64 -0.27
N ILE A 64 11.14 -1.31 -1.42
CA ILE A 64 10.59 -0.88 -2.71
C ILE A 64 9.06 -0.89 -2.74
N PRO A 65 8.35 -1.91 -2.22
CA PRO A 65 6.90 -1.89 -2.18
C PRO A 65 6.32 -0.69 -1.41
N ASP A 66 6.90 -0.36 -0.26
CA ASP A 66 6.47 0.79 0.55
C ASP A 66 6.84 2.11 -0.13
N ALA A 67 8.02 2.18 -0.76
CA ALA A 67 8.42 3.32 -1.57
C ALA A 67 7.45 3.56 -2.74
N TRP A 68 6.93 2.50 -3.37
CA TRP A 68 5.94 2.62 -4.43
C TRP A 68 4.60 3.13 -3.90
N LEU A 69 4.15 2.64 -2.75
CA LEU A 69 2.94 3.15 -2.11
C LEU A 69 3.09 4.62 -1.71
N ALA A 70 4.23 5.01 -1.15
CA ALA A 70 4.55 6.40 -0.84
C ALA A 70 4.62 7.27 -2.10
N ALA A 71 5.18 6.75 -3.20
CA ALA A 71 5.20 7.44 -4.49
C ALA A 71 3.80 7.70 -5.04
N ALA A 72 2.87 6.75 -4.88
CA ALA A 72 1.46 6.94 -5.26
C ALA A 72 0.80 8.06 -4.43
N VAL A 73 1.02 8.07 -3.11
CA VAL A 73 0.52 9.12 -2.21
C VAL A 73 1.06 10.49 -2.62
N ILE A 74 2.37 10.59 -2.88
CA ILE A 74 2.99 11.84 -3.34
C ILE A 74 2.43 12.27 -4.69
N HIS A 75 2.30 11.36 -5.64
CA HIS A 75 1.86 11.66 -6.99
C HIS A 75 0.41 12.16 -7.04
N GLN A 76 -0.47 11.53 -6.27
CA GLN A 76 -1.88 11.89 -6.21
C GLN A 76 -2.16 13.06 -5.27
N GLY A 77 -1.19 13.46 -4.43
CA GLY A 77 -1.40 14.49 -3.41
C GLY A 77 -2.29 14.02 -2.26
N GLU A 78 -2.38 12.70 -2.06
CA GLU A 78 -3.28 12.06 -1.11
C GLU A 78 -2.65 11.93 0.30
N HIS A 79 -3.44 11.40 1.23
CA HIS A 79 -3.01 11.16 2.61
C HIS A 79 -3.04 9.66 2.95
N LEU A 80 -1.90 9.12 3.39
CA LEU A 80 -1.80 7.73 3.82
C LEU A 80 -2.16 7.57 5.29
N VAL A 81 -3.11 6.68 5.58
CA VAL A 81 -3.44 6.24 6.94
C VAL A 81 -3.04 4.76 7.08
N THR A 82 -2.17 4.44 8.03
CA THR A 82 -1.69 3.06 8.24
C THR A 82 -1.22 2.84 9.68
N PHE A 83 -1.16 1.58 10.12
CA PHE A 83 -0.51 1.20 11.38
C PHE A 83 1.02 1.15 11.28
N ASP A 84 1.54 1.07 10.05
CA ASP A 84 2.96 0.99 9.79
C ASP A 84 3.66 2.33 10.01
N GLY A 85 4.53 2.36 11.02
CA GLY A 85 5.29 3.55 11.38
C GLY A 85 6.44 3.87 10.43
N ASP A 86 6.86 2.95 9.58
CA ASP A 86 8.04 3.14 8.74
C ASP A 86 7.78 4.13 7.60
N PHE A 87 6.52 4.37 7.23
CA PHE A 87 6.14 5.42 6.28
C PHE A 87 6.53 6.84 6.73
N LYS A 88 6.82 7.07 8.02
CA LYS A 88 7.38 8.33 8.52
C LYS A 88 8.70 8.70 7.85
N ARG A 89 9.45 7.72 7.34
CA ARG A 89 10.72 7.93 6.63
C ARG A 89 10.51 8.27 5.16
N LEU A 90 9.33 7.99 4.60
CA LEU A 90 9.01 8.15 3.17
C LEU A 90 8.12 9.37 2.90
N LEU A 91 7.17 9.66 3.79
CA LEU A 91 6.15 10.69 3.62
C LEU A 91 6.31 11.80 4.67
N SER A 92 5.86 13.00 4.31
CA SER A 92 5.78 14.12 5.25
C SER A 92 4.62 13.96 6.22
N ARG A 93 4.63 14.70 7.34
CA ARG A 93 3.52 14.70 8.32
C ARG A 93 2.18 15.16 7.72
N ALA A 94 2.19 15.94 6.65
CA ALA A 94 0.95 16.36 5.97
C ALA A 94 0.31 15.23 5.16
N GLN A 95 1.07 14.18 4.82
CA GLN A 95 0.67 13.10 3.92
C GLN A 95 0.54 11.75 4.64
N PHE A 96 0.75 11.71 5.96
CA PHE A 96 0.81 10.46 6.70
C PHE A 96 0.25 10.58 8.12
N THR A 97 -0.68 9.69 8.46
CA THR A 97 -1.16 9.44 9.81
C THR A 97 -0.89 8.00 10.21
N ARG A 98 -0.22 7.82 11.35
CA ARG A 98 -0.06 6.51 11.98
C ARG A 98 -1.23 6.23 12.93
N LEU A 99 -1.92 5.12 12.73
CA LEU A 99 -2.93 4.61 13.65
C LEU A 99 -2.27 3.91 14.86
N ALA A 100 -2.92 4.00 16.02
CA ALA A 100 -2.58 3.21 17.20
C ALA A 100 -3.30 1.86 17.12
N ALA A 101 -2.57 0.77 17.37
CA ALA A 101 -3.10 -0.59 17.40
C ALA A 101 -3.74 -0.91 18.76
#